data_AF-A0A1D1ZP15-F1
#
_entry.id   AF-A0A1D1ZP15-F1
#
_cell.length_a   1.000
_cell.length_b   1.000
_cell.length_c   1.000
_cell.angle_alpha   90.00
_cell.angle_beta   90.00
_cell.angle_gamma   90.00
#
_symmetry.space_group_name_H-M   'P 1'
#
loop_
_entity.id
_entity.type
_entity.pdbx_description
1 polymer ?
#
loop_
_entity_poly.entity_id
_entity_poly.type
_entity_poly.pdbx_seq_one_letter_code
_entity_poly.pdbx_strand_id
1 'polypeptide(L)'
;AGYGSRYPPQLSGGQRQRVALARALACSPRLLLLDEPFGALDPLVRKALQRSLRDIVREIGVTTIMVTHDQEEAWELADSVVLFNAGRVEQAGRMEDIAARPRSPFVMNFVGDVMHLPAGCLFVRKMGLTTARPFVMVRPSDVSLHADYRQPRICPATVIAKTLVGWTARYYLQFDDGLEMDLLVSKKEDRALYDFGVKQRVYVSCDPSLMLPFEPAELNDPLSEEVLLSRLG
;
A
#
# COMPACT_ATOMS: atom_id res chain seq x y z
N ALA A 1 -11.98 -33.14 7.29
CA ALA A 1 -12.15 -33.85 8.58
C ALA A 1 -12.59 -32.84 9.64
N GLY A 2 -13.76 -33.04 10.24
CA GLY A 2 -14.45 -32.04 11.05
C GLY A 2 -13.84 -31.82 12.44
N TYR A 3 -13.88 -30.58 12.92
CA TYR A 3 -13.42 -30.18 14.26
C TYR A 3 -14.47 -30.43 15.37
N GLY A 4 -15.63 -31.01 15.04
CA GLY A 4 -16.80 -31.09 15.94
C GLY A 4 -16.61 -31.90 17.22
N SER A 5 -15.54 -32.69 17.33
CA SER A 5 -15.21 -33.51 18.52
C SER A 5 -14.05 -32.96 19.36
N ARG A 6 -13.48 -31.79 19.02
CA ARG A 6 -12.34 -31.19 19.76
C ARG A 6 -12.79 -30.03 20.64
N TYR A 7 -12.26 -29.95 21.85
CA TYR A 7 -12.50 -28.83 22.75
C TYR A 7 -11.70 -27.58 22.33
N PRO A 8 -12.17 -26.35 22.64
CA PRO A 8 -11.48 -25.11 22.25
C PRO A 8 -9.98 -25.03 22.58
N PRO A 9 -9.47 -25.57 23.71
CA PRO A 9 -8.04 -25.59 24.01
C PRO A 9 -7.21 -26.50 23.09
N GLN A 10 -7.85 -27.45 22.40
CA GLN A 10 -7.20 -28.44 21.53
C GLN A 10 -7.11 -27.98 20.06
N LEU A 11 -7.57 -26.76 19.78
CA LEU A 11 -7.57 -26.14 18.46
C LEU A 11 -6.44 -25.11 18.37
N SER A 12 -5.74 -25.06 17.23
CA SER A 12 -4.82 -23.95 16.94
C SER A 12 -5.58 -22.63 16.83
N GLY A 13 -4.88 -21.48 16.93
CA GLY A 13 -5.50 -20.15 16.77
C GLY A 13 -6.38 -20.05 15.51
N GLY A 14 -5.88 -20.51 14.37
CA GLY A 14 -6.65 -20.55 13.11
C GLY A 14 -7.80 -21.52 13.08
N GLN A 15 -7.74 -22.62 13.82
CA GLN A 15 -8.88 -23.54 13.94
C GLN A 15 -9.98 -22.93 14.82
N ARG A 16 -9.62 -22.24 15.92
CA ARG A 16 -10.59 -21.50 16.74
C ARG A 16 -11.29 -20.41 15.95
N GLN A 17 -10.55 -19.65 15.14
CA GLN A 17 -11.11 -18.57 14.32
C GLN A 17 -12.05 -19.10 13.24
N ARG A 18 -11.71 -20.22 12.58
CA ARG A 18 -12.61 -20.92 11.64
C ARG A 18 -13.91 -21.35 12.29
N VAL A 19 -13.86 -21.95 13.49
CA VAL A 19 -15.05 -22.38 14.22
C VAL A 19 -15.89 -21.17 14.66
N ALA A 20 -15.25 -20.09 15.10
CA ALA A 20 -15.95 -18.86 15.48
C ALA A 20 -16.69 -18.22 14.30
N LEU A 21 -16.03 -18.14 13.14
CA LEU A 21 -16.63 -17.63 11.91
C LEU A 21 -17.79 -18.52 11.43
N ALA A 22 -17.59 -19.85 11.40
CA ALA A 22 -18.63 -20.79 11.02
C ALA A 22 -19.86 -20.69 11.96
N ARG A 23 -19.63 -20.50 13.27
CA ARG A 23 -20.69 -20.27 14.25
C ARG A 23 -21.44 -18.97 14.00
N ALA A 24 -20.76 -17.88 13.65
CA ALA A 24 -21.40 -16.62 13.31
C ALA A 24 -22.27 -16.72 12.05
N LEU A 25 -21.79 -17.44 11.03
CA LEU A 25 -22.50 -17.65 9.77
C LEU A 25 -23.66 -18.64 9.87
N ALA A 26 -23.57 -19.63 10.76
CA ALA A 26 -24.62 -20.66 10.95
C ALA A 26 -25.99 -20.06 11.32
N CYS A 27 -26.01 -18.86 11.91
CA CYS A 27 -27.24 -18.15 12.25
C CYS A 27 -27.87 -17.37 11.08
N SER A 28 -27.32 -17.48 9.86
CA SER A 28 -27.78 -16.72 8.68
C SER A 28 -27.96 -15.22 8.96
N PRO A 29 -26.93 -14.52 9.45
CA PRO A 29 -27.06 -13.13 9.86
C PRO A 29 -27.32 -12.21 8.66
N ARG A 30 -28.02 -11.10 8.91
CA ARG A 30 -28.18 -10.02 7.91
C ARG A 30 -26.98 -9.08 7.85
N LEU A 31 -26.20 -9.03 8.94
CA LEU A 31 -25.00 -8.21 9.10
C LEU A 31 -23.94 -9.04 9.82
N LEU A 32 -22.75 -9.12 9.24
CA LEU A 32 -21.58 -9.74 9.85
C LEU A 32 -20.58 -8.65 10.24
N LEU A 33 -20.20 -8.61 11.52
CA LEU A 33 -19.18 -7.70 12.04
C LEU A 33 -17.94 -8.53 12.38
N LEU A 34 -16.80 -8.15 11.83
CA LEU A 34 -15.52 -8.82 12.04
C LEU A 34 -14.50 -7.81 12.56
N ASP A 35 -13.88 -8.14 13.68
CA ASP A 35 -12.84 -7.31 14.30
C ASP A 35 -11.53 -8.07 14.27
N GLU A 36 -10.57 -7.58 13.48
CA GLU A 36 -9.29 -8.19 13.16
C GLU A 36 -9.35 -9.73 12.98
N PRO A 37 -10.18 -10.23 12.04
CA PRO A 37 -10.49 -11.65 11.93
C PRO A 37 -9.32 -12.53 11.45
N PHE A 38 -8.13 -11.95 11.23
CA PHE A 38 -6.95 -12.69 10.78
C PHE A 38 -5.64 -12.32 11.49
N GLY A 39 -5.63 -11.33 12.39
CA GLY A 39 -4.40 -10.80 13.00
C GLY A 39 -3.54 -11.85 13.71
N ALA A 40 -4.17 -12.85 14.35
CA ALA A 40 -3.50 -13.91 15.10
C ALA A 40 -3.09 -15.14 14.26
N LEU A 41 -3.15 -15.06 12.93
CA LEU A 41 -2.91 -16.20 12.02
C LEU A 41 -1.54 -16.14 11.36
N ASP A 42 -0.97 -17.33 11.15
CA ASP A 42 0.19 -17.55 10.28
C ASP A 42 -0.12 -17.09 8.83
N PRO A 43 0.83 -16.48 8.10
CA PRO A 43 0.61 -15.92 6.77
C PRO A 43 -0.02 -16.87 5.75
N LEU A 44 0.35 -18.17 5.75
CA LEU A 44 -0.21 -19.14 4.81
C LEU A 44 -1.67 -19.46 5.14
N VAL A 45 -1.96 -19.63 6.43
CA VAL A 45 -3.32 -19.93 6.90
C VAL A 45 -4.24 -18.73 6.73
N ARG A 46 -3.70 -17.53 6.95
CA ARG A 46 -4.37 -16.24 6.74
C ARG A 46 -4.89 -16.11 5.30
N LYS A 47 -4.03 -16.25 4.29
CA LYS A 47 -4.44 -16.14 2.88
C LYS A 47 -5.51 -17.15 2.48
N ALA A 48 -5.40 -18.39 2.95
CA ALA A 48 -6.42 -19.41 2.70
C ALA A 48 -7.78 -19.01 3.32
N LEU A 49 -7.78 -18.46 4.53
CA LEU A 49 -8.98 -18.04 5.22
C LEU A 49 -9.63 -16.80 4.62
N GLN A 50 -8.84 -15.79 4.24
CA GLN A 50 -9.32 -14.61 3.53
C GLN A 50 -10.09 -15.00 2.27
N ARG A 51 -9.52 -15.87 1.44
CA ARG A 51 -10.18 -16.37 0.21
C ARG A 51 -11.49 -17.09 0.53
N SER A 52 -11.47 -18.03 1.47
CA SER A 52 -12.70 -18.74 1.86
C SER A 52 -13.77 -17.81 2.41
N LEU A 53 -13.40 -16.82 3.24
CA LEU A 53 -14.35 -15.84 3.75
C LEU A 53 -14.96 -15.02 2.61
N ARG A 54 -14.15 -14.53 1.67
CA ARG A 54 -14.63 -13.76 0.51
C ARG A 54 -15.66 -14.55 -0.28
N ASP A 55 -15.36 -15.81 -0.59
CA ASP A 55 -16.23 -16.66 -1.39
C ASP A 55 -17.57 -16.90 -0.66
N ILE A 56 -17.51 -17.21 0.64
CA ILE A 56 -18.71 -17.44 1.47
C ILE A 56 -19.57 -16.18 1.58
N VAL A 57 -18.96 -15.02 1.84
CA VAL A 57 -19.70 -13.75 1.98
C VAL A 57 -20.36 -13.37 0.67
N ARG A 58 -19.69 -13.59 -0.47
CA ARG A 58 -20.26 -13.38 -1.81
C ARG A 58 -21.39 -14.36 -2.14
N GLU A 59 -21.24 -15.63 -1.77
CA GLU A 59 -22.27 -16.65 -2.02
C GLU A 59 -23.54 -16.41 -1.19
N ILE A 60 -23.38 -16.05 0.08
CA ILE A 60 -24.50 -15.82 1.00
C ILE A 60 -25.14 -14.43 0.79
N GLY A 61 -24.39 -13.47 0.24
CA GLY A 61 -24.85 -12.09 0.06
C GLY A 61 -25.07 -11.34 1.37
N VAL A 62 -24.32 -11.71 2.43
CA VAL A 62 -24.42 -11.05 3.73
C VAL A 62 -23.62 -9.75 3.72
N THR A 63 -24.24 -8.65 4.15
CA THR A 63 -23.50 -7.40 4.36
C THR A 63 -22.48 -7.62 5.46
N THR A 64 -21.21 -7.45 5.15
CA THR A 64 -20.12 -7.63 6.13
C THR A 64 -19.38 -6.32 6.33
N ILE A 65 -19.10 -5.97 7.58
CA ILE A 65 -18.18 -4.90 7.97
C ILE A 65 -17.01 -5.57 8.67
N MET A 66 -15.80 -5.37 8.15
CA MET A 66 -14.58 -5.84 8.78
C MET A 66 -13.67 -4.66 9.13
N VAL A 67 -13.19 -4.66 10.38
CA VAL A 67 -12.13 -3.80 10.92
C VAL A 67 -10.79 -4.50 10.76
N THR A 68 -9.80 -3.83 10.19
CA THR A 68 -8.42 -4.31 10.11
C THR A 68 -7.43 -3.14 10.08
N HIS A 69 -6.19 -3.40 10.46
CA HIS A 69 -5.04 -2.52 10.24
C HIS A 69 -4.17 -2.98 9.05
N ASP A 70 -4.52 -4.10 8.41
CA ASP A 70 -3.76 -4.68 7.29
C ASP A 70 -4.34 -4.20 5.95
N GLN A 71 -3.50 -3.53 5.17
CA GLN A 71 -3.89 -3.00 3.86
C GLN A 71 -4.15 -4.10 2.83
N GLU A 72 -3.38 -5.20 2.86
CA GLU A 72 -3.58 -6.32 1.94
C GLU A 72 -4.95 -6.96 2.19
N GLU A 73 -5.40 -7.01 3.44
CA GLU A 73 -6.73 -7.49 3.80
C GLU A 73 -7.84 -6.61 3.23
N ALA A 74 -7.72 -5.30 3.36
CA ALA A 74 -8.64 -4.36 2.73
C ALA A 74 -8.65 -4.51 1.21
N TRP A 75 -7.49 -4.59 0.55
CA TRP A 75 -7.40 -4.74 -0.90
C TRP A 75 -8.00 -6.06 -1.42
N GLU A 76 -7.76 -7.17 -0.73
CA GLU A 76 -8.16 -8.51 -1.23
C GLU A 76 -9.66 -8.78 -0.99
N LEU A 77 -10.24 -8.19 0.05
CA LEU A 77 -11.60 -8.47 0.48
C LEU A 77 -12.57 -7.35 0.11
N ALA A 78 -12.27 -6.09 0.43
CA ALA A 78 -13.24 -5.00 0.45
C ALA A 78 -13.80 -4.61 -0.93
N ASP A 79 -15.11 -4.33 -1.00
CA ASP A 79 -15.71 -3.61 -2.13
C ASP A 79 -15.56 -2.09 -1.96
N SER A 80 -15.54 -1.63 -0.71
CA SER A 80 -15.28 -0.23 -0.33
C SER A 80 -14.59 -0.16 1.01
N VAL A 81 -13.75 0.85 1.19
CA VAL A 81 -12.93 1.09 2.37
C VAL A 81 -13.28 2.44 2.99
N VAL A 82 -13.28 2.49 4.32
CA VAL A 82 -13.26 3.74 5.10
C VAL A 82 -12.00 3.76 5.93
N LEU A 83 -11.16 4.77 5.71
CA LEU A 83 -9.92 5.01 6.47
C LEU A 83 -10.22 5.90 7.66
N PHE A 84 -9.88 5.41 8.85
CA PHE A 84 -9.92 6.18 10.07
C PHE A 84 -8.51 6.60 10.51
N ASN A 85 -8.41 7.84 10.98
CA ASN A 85 -7.24 8.36 11.67
C ASN A 85 -7.72 9.18 12.88
N ALA A 86 -7.15 8.92 14.07
CA ALA A 86 -7.48 9.65 15.30
C ALA A 86 -9.01 9.79 15.58
N GLY A 87 -9.76 8.71 15.34
CA GLY A 87 -11.22 8.68 15.52
C GLY A 87 -12.02 9.48 14.47
N ARG A 88 -11.40 9.93 13.39
CA ARG A 88 -12.03 10.66 12.29
C ARG A 88 -11.91 9.88 10.99
N VAL A 89 -12.93 10.02 10.13
CA VAL A 89 -12.86 9.49 8.76
C VAL A 89 -12.00 10.42 7.91
N GLU A 90 -10.87 9.91 7.44
CA GLU A 90 -9.98 10.62 6.51
C GLU A 90 -10.50 10.54 5.08
N GLN A 91 -10.84 9.32 4.64
CA GLN A 91 -11.32 9.08 3.29
C GLN A 91 -12.16 7.80 3.23
N ALA A 92 -13.15 7.79 2.35
CA ALA A 92 -13.99 6.62 2.07
C ALA A 92 -14.20 6.47 0.57
N GLY A 93 -14.24 5.25 0.07
CA GLY A 93 -14.42 4.95 -1.35
C GLY A 93 -13.95 3.55 -1.74
N ARG A 94 -13.86 3.28 -3.04
CA ARG A 94 -13.18 2.08 -3.52
C ARG A 94 -11.69 2.22 -3.32
N MET A 95 -11.00 1.10 -3.07
CA MET A 95 -9.58 1.14 -2.77
C MET A 95 -8.77 1.70 -3.95
N GLU A 96 -9.19 1.43 -5.20
CA GLU A 96 -8.57 2.00 -6.39
C GLU A 96 -8.72 3.53 -6.46
N ASP A 97 -9.90 4.05 -6.11
CA ASP A 97 -10.16 5.49 -6.10
C ASP A 97 -9.34 6.21 -5.00
N ILE A 98 -9.24 5.58 -3.83
CA ILE A 98 -8.42 6.08 -2.72
C ILE A 98 -6.94 6.08 -3.10
N ALA A 99 -6.44 4.99 -3.69
CA ALA A 99 -5.06 4.88 -4.14
C ALA A 99 -4.72 5.90 -5.23
N ALA A 100 -5.62 6.09 -6.20
CA ALA A 100 -5.41 7.02 -7.32
C ALA A 100 -5.47 8.49 -6.88
N ARG A 101 -6.29 8.83 -5.88
CA ARG A 101 -6.50 10.21 -5.41
C ARG A 101 -6.57 10.27 -3.88
N PRO A 102 -5.42 10.15 -3.19
CA PRO A 102 -5.36 10.32 -1.75
C PRO A 102 -5.69 11.78 -1.36
N ARG A 103 -6.53 11.97 -0.34
CA ARG A 103 -6.99 13.31 0.11
C ARG A 103 -6.08 13.96 1.15
N SER A 104 -5.24 13.20 1.82
CA SER A 104 -4.31 13.68 2.83
C SER A 104 -2.97 12.96 2.75
N PRO A 105 -1.87 13.54 3.28
CA PRO A 105 -0.58 12.86 3.38
C PRO A 105 -0.67 11.54 4.14
N PHE A 106 -1.50 11.47 5.18
CA PHE A 106 -1.80 10.23 5.89
C PHE A 106 -2.34 9.16 4.94
N VAL A 107 -3.38 9.47 4.14
CA VAL A 107 -3.94 8.49 3.20
C VAL A 107 -2.94 8.08 2.11
N MET A 108 -2.14 9.02 1.61
CA MET A 108 -1.11 8.70 0.62
C MET A 108 -0.05 7.76 1.20
N ASN A 109 0.39 8.02 2.43
CA ASN A 109 1.36 7.21 3.15
C ASN A 109 0.80 5.83 3.54
N PHE A 110 -0.48 5.79 3.88
CA PHE A 110 -1.16 4.54 4.18
C PHE A 110 -1.35 3.72 2.91
N VAL A 111 -1.71 4.32 1.77
CA VAL A 111 -2.07 3.53 0.58
C VAL A 111 -0.88 3.32 -0.35
N GLY A 112 -0.17 2.22 -0.11
CA GLY A 112 0.91 1.71 -0.95
C GLY A 112 2.27 2.36 -0.66
N ASP A 113 3.24 2.06 -1.51
CA ASP A 113 4.62 2.51 -1.29
C ASP A 113 4.80 3.99 -1.67
N VAL A 114 5.51 4.73 -0.82
CA VAL A 114 5.78 6.17 -0.98
C VAL A 114 7.21 6.50 -0.56
N MET A 115 7.84 7.39 -1.32
CA MET A 115 9.15 7.95 -0.99
C MET A 115 8.96 9.27 -0.28
N HIS A 116 9.64 9.45 0.85
CA HIS A 116 9.67 10.72 1.58
C HIS A 116 10.96 11.45 1.25
N LEU A 117 10.84 12.55 0.50
CA LEU A 117 11.98 13.32 0.02
C LEU A 117 12.05 14.68 0.73
N PRO A 118 13.24 15.18 1.12
CA PRO A 118 13.38 16.55 1.59
C PRO A 118 12.96 17.53 0.49
N ALA A 119 12.12 18.51 0.80
CA ALA A 119 11.62 19.48 -0.19
C ALA A 119 12.75 20.31 -0.85
N GLY A 120 13.87 20.47 -0.15
CA GLY A 120 15.06 21.17 -0.64
C GLY A 120 15.99 20.34 -1.52
N CYS A 121 15.75 19.04 -1.72
CA CYS A 121 16.63 18.18 -2.52
C CYS A 121 16.63 18.59 -4.01
N LEU A 122 17.70 18.24 -4.70
CA LEU A 122 17.91 18.60 -6.11
C LEU A 122 16.77 18.09 -6.99
N PHE A 123 16.29 16.87 -6.73
CA PHE A 123 15.19 16.26 -7.47
C PHE A 123 13.92 17.10 -7.42
N VAL A 124 13.41 17.41 -6.22
CA VAL A 124 12.19 18.21 -6.02
C VAL A 124 12.34 19.61 -6.62
N ARG A 125 13.50 20.25 -6.41
CA ARG A 125 13.78 21.57 -6.98
C ARG A 125 13.82 21.56 -8.50
N LYS A 126 14.39 20.52 -9.12
CA LYS A 126 14.42 20.34 -10.58
C LYS A 126 13.03 20.07 -11.16
N MET A 127 12.15 19.43 -10.40
CA MET A 127 10.75 19.30 -10.78
C MET A 127 10.01 20.64 -10.70
N GLY A 128 10.59 21.68 -10.09
CA GLY A 128 10.01 23.02 -10.01
C GLY A 128 8.87 23.13 -9.00
N LEU A 129 8.81 22.22 -8.03
CA LEU A 129 7.89 22.30 -6.91
C LEU A 129 8.45 23.26 -5.86
N THR A 130 7.64 24.23 -5.45
CA THR A 130 7.98 25.16 -4.36
C THR A 130 6.95 24.98 -3.25
N THR A 131 7.42 24.69 -2.04
CA THR A 131 6.55 24.45 -0.88
C THR A 131 7.23 24.99 0.38
N ALA A 132 6.43 25.42 1.36
CA ALA A 132 6.91 25.77 2.69
C ALA A 132 7.10 24.54 3.60
N ARG A 133 6.50 23.40 3.23
CA ARG A 133 6.60 22.16 3.99
C ARG A 133 7.97 21.51 3.81
N PRO A 134 8.53 20.86 4.85
CA PRO A 134 9.90 20.35 4.83
C PRO A 134 10.09 19.10 3.96
N PHE A 135 9.03 18.32 3.71
CA PHE A 135 9.09 17.08 2.95
C PHE A 135 8.05 17.01 1.84
N VAL A 136 8.29 16.11 0.89
CA VAL A 136 7.45 15.83 -0.26
C VAL A 136 7.33 14.31 -0.43
N MET A 137 6.11 13.82 -0.60
CA MET A 137 5.84 12.44 -0.97
C MET A 137 5.77 12.27 -2.48
N VAL A 138 6.34 11.18 -2.97
CA VAL A 138 6.27 10.76 -4.37
C VAL A 138 6.09 9.24 -4.41
N ARG A 139 5.17 8.72 -5.22
CA ARG A 139 5.09 7.27 -5.42
C ARG A 139 6.21 6.80 -6.35
N PRO A 140 6.89 5.68 -6.08
CA PRO A 140 7.89 5.12 -7.01
C PRO A 140 7.32 4.89 -8.43
N SER A 141 6.04 4.53 -8.54
CA SER A 141 5.34 4.33 -9.81
C SER A 141 5.18 5.60 -10.67
N ASP A 142 5.24 6.77 -10.03
CA ASP A 142 5.03 8.07 -10.68
C ASP A 142 6.35 8.69 -11.17
N VAL A 143 7.46 7.97 -10.96
CA VAL A 143 8.80 8.37 -11.37
C VAL A 143 9.21 7.63 -12.63
N SER A 144 9.68 8.38 -13.63
CA SER A 144 10.17 7.84 -14.89
C SER A 144 11.67 8.03 -15.03
N LEU A 145 12.32 7.05 -15.66
CA LEU A 145 13.75 7.11 -16.01
C LEU A 145 13.94 7.41 -17.48
N HIS A 146 15.04 8.06 -17.83
CA HIS A 146 15.36 8.43 -19.19
C HIS A 146 16.86 8.29 -19.42
N ALA A 147 17.22 7.81 -20.62
CA ALA A 147 18.61 7.73 -21.06
C ALA A 147 19.20 9.11 -21.37
N ASP A 148 18.36 10.01 -21.89
CA ASP A 148 18.77 11.30 -22.44
C ASP A 148 18.02 12.46 -21.79
N TYR A 149 18.69 13.61 -21.74
CA TYR A 149 18.11 14.88 -21.32
C TYR A 149 17.26 15.49 -22.45
N ARG A 150 15.99 15.09 -22.57
CA ARG A 150 15.12 15.54 -23.69
C ARG A 150 13.90 16.35 -23.25
N GLN A 151 13.64 16.48 -21.95
CA GLN A 151 12.42 17.11 -21.42
C GLN A 151 12.76 18.13 -20.32
N PRO A 152 11.96 19.21 -20.16
CA PRO A 152 12.04 20.06 -18.99
C PRO A 152 11.62 19.27 -17.73
N ARG A 153 12.02 19.74 -16.53
CA ARG A 153 11.75 19.06 -15.25
C ARG A 153 12.31 17.64 -15.20
N ILE A 154 13.62 17.54 -15.42
CA ILE A 154 14.35 16.30 -15.30
C ILE A 154 15.59 16.51 -14.42
N CYS A 155 15.89 15.54 -13.57
CA CYS A 155 16.99 15.58 -12.62
C CYS A 155 18.01 14.49 -12.96
N PRO A 156 19.29 14.82 -13.13
CA PRO A 156 20.29 13.80 -13.41
C PRO A 156 20.60 12.96 -12.17
N ALA A 157 20.83 11.68 -12.36
CA ALA A 157 21.21 10.71 -11.34
C ALA A 157 22.16 9.65 -11.92
N THR A 158 22.85 8.93 -11.06
CA THR A 158 23.73 7.82 -11.44
C THR A 158 23.18 6.53 -10.88
N VAL A 159 23.11 5.48 -11.72
CA VAL A 159 22.74 4.13 -11.25
C VAL A 159 23.88 3.56 -10.41
N ILE A 160 23.70 3.46 -9.11
CA ILE A 160 24.72 2.93 -8.19
C ILE A 160 24.60 1.41 -8.02
N ALA A 161 23.39 0.86 -8.18
CA ALA A 161 23.15 -0.58 -8.21
C ALA A 161 21.87 -0.91 -9.01
N LYS A 162 21.83 -2.12 -9.56
CA LYS A 162 20.65 -2.72 -10.20
C LYS A 162 20.50 -4.14 -9.65
N THR A 163 19.35 -4.45 -9.08
CA THR A 163 19.06 -5.78 -8.52
C THR A 163 17.81 -6.35 -9.17
N LEU A 164 17.88 -7.60 -9.62
CA LEU A 164 16.70 -8.32 -10.10
C LEU A 164 16.02 -9.00 -8.90
N VAL A 165 14.78 -8.61 -8.63
CA VAL A 165 13.96 -9.17 -7.56
C VAL A 165 12.78 -9.88 -8.21
N GLY A 166 12.94 -11.19 -8.48
CA GLY A 166 11.93 -11.98 -9.19
C GLY A 166 11.63 -11.44 -10.59
N TRP A 167 10.46 -10.81 -10.75
CA TRP A 167 9.95 -10.28 -12.02
C TRP A 167 10.06 -8.75 -12.15
N THR A 168 10.69 -8.09 -11.18
CA THR A 168 10.95 -6.65 -11.17
C THR A 168 12.46 -6.38 -11.12
N ALA A 169 12.88 -5.25 -11.69
CA ALA A 169 14.22 -4.72 -11.49
C ALA A 169 14.12 -3.56 -10.49
N ARG A 170 14.95 -3.59 -9.44
CA ARG A 170 15.14 -2.47 -8.52
C ARG A 170 16.39 -1.70 -8.95
N TYR A 171 16.22 -0.43 -9.26
CA TYR A 171 17.29 0.51 -9.52
C TYR A 171 17.57 1.32 -8.27
N TYR A 172 18.85 1.40 -7.88
CA TYR A 172 19.31 2.32 -6.86
C TYR A 172 20.01 3.47 -7.57
N LEU A 173 19.52 4.69 -7.32
CA LEU A 173 19.94 5.91 -7.97
C LEU A 173 20.53 6.84 -6.93
N GLN A 174 21.64 7.50 -7.29
CA GLN A 174 22.22 8.56 -6.51
C GLN A 174 22.18 9.86 -7.30
N PHE A 175 21.55 10.88 -6.74
CA PHE A 175 21.49 12.22 -7.28
C PHE A 175 22.79 12.99 -6.96
N ASP A 176 23.02 14.11 -7.66
CA ASP A 176 24.26 14.89 -7.51
C ASP A 176 24.40 15.58 -6.15
N ASP A 177 23.32 15.74 -5.40
CA ASP A 177 23.30 16.23 -4.03
C ASP A 177 23.52 15.12 -2.99
N GLY A 178 23.77 13.88 -3.44
CA GLY A 178 23.99 12.71 -2.58
C GLY A 178 22.72 12.02 -2.11
N LEU A 179 21.53 12.50 -2.48
CA LEU A 179 20.27 11.82 -2.20
C LEU A 179 20.24 10.47 -2.93
N GLU A 180 19.87 9.42 -2.22
CA GLU A 180 19.62 8.11 -2.81
C GLU A 180 18.12 7.85 -2.93
N MET A 181 17.73 7.18 -4.01
CA MET A 181 16.35 6.82 -4.31
C MET A 181 16.33 5.47 -5.01
N ASP A 182 15.43 4.59 -4.61
CA ASP A 182 15.21 3.34 -5.32
C ASP A 182 13.91 3.37 -6.13
N LEU A 183 13.94 2.71 -7.29
CA LEU A 183 12.79 2.58 -8.16
C LEU A 183 12.58 1.12 -8.53
N LEU A 184 11.32 0.68 -8.41
CA LEU A 184 10.89 -0.63 -8.86
C LEU A 184 10.25 -0.50 -10.23
N VAL A 185 10.83 -1.18 -11.22
CA VAL A 185 10.28 -1.26 -12.57
C VAL A 185 9.98 -2.70 -12.95
N SER A 186 8.95 -2.91 -13.76
CA SER A 186 8.65 -4.25 -14.25
C SER A 186 9.77 -4.74 -15.18
N LYS A 187 10.01 -6.05 -15.26
CA LYS A 187 11.00 -6.62 -16.19
C LYS A 187 10.71 -6.28 -17.66
N LYS A 188 9.42 -6.07 -18.00
CA LYS A 188 9.01 -5.66 -19.35
C LYS A 188 9.46 -4.23 -19.66
N GLU A 189 9.24 -3.30 -18.73
CA GLU A 189 9.71 -1.92 -18.85
C GLU A 189 11.23 -1.85 -18.80
N ASP A 190 11.88 -2.62 -17.91
CA ASP A 190 13.33 -2.70 -17.82
C ASP A 190 13.95 -3.06 -19.18
N ARG A 191 13.48 -4.16 -19.79
CA ARG A 191 13.99 -4.65 -21.07
C ARG A 191 13.64 -3.75 -22.25
N ALA A 192 12.50 -3.06 -22.21
CA ALA A 192 12.02 -2.26 -23.33
C ALA A 192 12.54 -0.82 -23.32
N LEU A 193 12.75 -0.24 -22.13
CA LEU A 193 12.96 1.20 -21.94
C LEU A 193 14.19 1.54 -21.11
N TYR A 194 14.59 0.69 -20.15
CA TYR A 194 15.48 1.12 -19.06
C TYR A 194 16.74 0.28 -18.86
N ASP A 195 17.19 -0.58 -19.78
CA ASP A 195 18.32 -1.51 -19.56
C ASP A 195 19.67 -0.81 -19.27
N PHE A 196 19.76 -0.16 -18.11
CA PHE A 196 20.80 0.75 -17.70
C PHE A 196 21.83 0.00 -16.88
N GLY A 197 23.08 0.21 -17.21
CA GLY A 197 24.22 -0.37 -16.49
C GLY A 197 24.47 0.34 -15.16
N VAL A 198 25.13 -0.36 -14.25
CA VAL A 198 25.69 0.27 -13.04
C VAL A 198 26.76 1.30 -13.46
N LYS A 199 26.83 2.42 -12.75
CA LYS A 199 27.60 3.64 -13.06
C LYS A 199 27.12 4.41 -14.29
N GLN A 200 26.01 4.02 -14.91
CA GLN A 200 25.42 4.78 -16.01
C GLN A 200 24.75 6.05 -15.49
N ARG A 201 24.92 7.15 -16.23
CA ARG A 201 24.19 8.39 -16.03
C ARG A 201 22.78 8.23 -16.59
N VAL A 202 21.79 8.53 -15.77
CA VAL A 202 20.37 8.51 -16.12
C VAL A 202 19.72 9.81 -15.71
N TYR A 203 18.51 10.03 -16.19
CA TYR A 203 17.74 11.23 -15.89
C TYR A 203 16.37 10.83 -15.38
N VAL A 204 15.94 11.46 -14.28
CA VAL A 204 14.74 11.11 -13.54
C VAL A 204 13.73 12.24 -13.66
N SER A 205 12.48 11.94 -13.97
CA SER A 205 11.39 12.92 -14.00
C SER A 205 10.19 12.42 -13.21
N CYS A 206 9.40 13.36 -12.70
CA CYS A 206 8.09 13.11 -12.12
C CYS A 206 7.21 14.35 -12.36
N ASP A 207 5.91 14.14 -12.58
CA ASP A 207 4.97 15.25 -12.70
C ASP A 207 4.82 15.92 -11.32
N PRO A 208 5.06 17.24 -11.19
CA PRO A 208 4.93 17.96 -9.92
C PRO A 208 3.54 17.87 -9.31
N SER A 209 2.49 17.64 -10.10
CA SER A 209 1.12 17.48 -9.61
C SER A 209 0.87 16.15 -8.88
N LEU A 210 1.76 15.17 -9.06
CA LEU A 210 1.74 13.88 -8.36
C LEU A 210 2.57 13.91 -7.06
N MET A 211 3.24 15.04 -6.80
CA MET A 211 4.00 15.24 -5.58
C MET A 211 3.14 15.87 -4.50
N LEU A 212 3.21 15.33 -3.27
CA LEU A 212 2.43 15.82 -2.14
C LEU A 212 3.33 16.36 -1.03
N PRO A 213 3.43 17.69 -0.84
CA PRO A 213 4.15 18.27 0.29
C PRO A 213 3.48 17.93 1.62
N PHE A 214 4.27 17.62 2.65
CA PHE A 214 3.75 17.25 3.97
C PHE A 214 4.67 17.66 5.14
N GLU A 215 4.06 17.79 6.32
CA GLU A 215 4.70 17.90 7.62
C GLU A 215 4.71 16.52 8.31
N PRO A 216 5.78 16.13 9.01
CA PRO A 216 5.84 14.83 9.70
C PRO A 216 4.70 14.58 10.69
N ALA A 217 4.17 15.64 11.31
CA ALA A 217 3.04 15.57 12.23
C ALA A 217 1.72 15.14 11.55
N GLU A 218 1.61 15.26 10.22
CA GLU A 218 0.43 14.80 9.47
C GLU A 218 0.44 13.28 9.23
N LEU A 219 1.55 12.58 9.51
CA LEU A 219 1.66 11.14 9.29
C LEU A 219 1.40 10.31 10.54
N ASN A 220 1.74 10.84 11.72
CA ASN A 220 1.68 10.10 12.97
C ASN A 220 0.86 10.88 13.99
N ASP A 221 -0.39 10.45 14.21
CA ASP A 221 -1.05 10.72 15.49
C ASP A 221 -0.71 9.55 16.43
N PRO A 222 -0.07 9.74 17.59
CA PRO A 222 0.20 8.65 18.54
C PRO A 222 -1.06 7.94 19.08
N LEU A 223 -2.27 8.44 18.77
CA LEU A 223 -3.55 7.80 19.01
C LEU A 223 -4.17 7.16 17.74
N SER A 224 -3.44 7.08 16.63
CA SER A 224 -3.93 6.51 15.37
C SER A 224 -3.99 4.98 15.46
N GLU A 225 -5.16 4.46 15.82
CA GLU A 225 -5.55 3.13 15.34
C GLU A 225 -6.03 3.29 13.90
N GLU A 226 -5.23 2.82 12.96
CA GLU A 226 -5.58 2.80 11.54
C GLU A 226 -6.65 1.74 11.32
N VAL A 227 -7.90 2.16 11.37
CA VAL A 227 -9.05 1.26 11.20
C VAL A 227 -9.56 1.37 9.77
N LEU A 228 -9.37 0.28 9.03
CA LEU A 228 -10.01 0.04 7.75
C LEU A 228 -11.37 -0.60 7.99
N LEU A 229 -12.47 0.09 7.66
CA LEU A 229 -13.77 -0.55 7.54
C LEU A 229 -13.99 -0.99 6.10
N SER A 230 -14.08 -2.30 5.89
CA SER A 230 -14.40 -2.87 4.58
C SER A 230 -15.84 -3.35 4.52
N ARG A 231 -16.55 -2.98 3.45
CA ARG A 231 -17.87 -3.56 3.12
C ARG A 231 -17.70 -4.67 2.10
N LEU A 232 -18.30 -5.83 2.37
CA LEU A 232 -18.45 -6.92 1.42
C LEU A 232 -19.95 -7.08 1.10
N GLY A 233 -20.35 -7.00 -0.17
CA GLY A 233 -21.74 -7.24 -0.61
C GLY A 233 -22.16 -6.50 -1.87
#